data_AF-A0A9R0J8X2-F1
#
_entry.id   AF-A0A9R0J8X2-F1
#
_cell.length_a   1.000
_cell.length_b   1.000
_cell.length_c   1.000
_cell.angle_alpha   90.00
_cell.angle_beta   90.00
_cell.angle_gamma   90.00
#
_symmetry.space_group_name_H-M   'P 1'
#
loop_
_entity.id
_entity.type
_entity.pdbx_description
1 polymer ?
#
loop_
_entity_poly.entity_id
_entity_poly.type
_entity_poly.pdbx_seq_one_letter_code
_entity_poly.pdbx_strand_id
1 'polypeptide(L)'
;MSTSEKKTRGRQKVKMVRMEKKSNCQVTFSKRRTGLFKKASELCTLCGAQVAIIVFSPGKKAYSFGHPSVETVINRFLLSKSSPKSEPNWDSDSLVEAQQGASASASAGASVGDGASASASVRDLTIELATINYQIDLEMKKSEALNKIKKRNEEHGHWWDQPAEKLTLQQLVHLKATYEVLKKNIIQHSENLKMLGAPNAPIQYAMFDANGVFIGYRQDYY
;
A
#
# COMPACT_ATOMS: atom_id res chain seq x y z
N MET A 1 -13.50 58.37 -22.41
CA MET A 1 -12.79 57.62 -21.35
C MET A 1 -13.15 56.15 -21.47
N SER A 2 -12.22 55.29 -21.91
CA SER A 2 -12.46 53.85 -22.05
C SER A 2 -12.22 53.15 -20.70
N THR A 3 -13.26 52.64 -20.07
CA THR A 3 -13.13 51.79 -18.87
C THR A 3 -12.61 50.42 -19.29
N SER A 4 -11.44 50.01 -18.80
CA SER A 4 -10.91 48.67 -19.12
C SER A 4 -11.73 47.59 -18.39
N GLU A 5 -12.36 46.71 -19.16
CA GLU A 5 -13.12 45.59 -18.60
C GLU A 5 -12.17 44.53 -18.03
N LYS A 6 -12.41 44.13 -16.78
CA LYS A 6 -11.61 43.08 -16.12
C LYS A 6 -11.92 41.72 -16.75
N LYS A 7 -10.89 41.05 -17.27
CA LYS A 7 -10.96 39.73 -17.92
C LYS A 7 -11.56 38.61 -17.04
N THR A 8 -11.44 38.69 -15.71
CA THR A 8 -12.02 37.68 -14.81
C THR A 8 -12.55 38.30 -13.50
N ARG A 9 -13.49 37.60 -12.88
CA ARG A 9 -14.04 37.94 -11.56
C ARG A 9 -13.07 37.67 -10.40
N GLY A 10 -11.89 37.09 -10.63
CA GLY A 10 -10.95 36.73 -9.57
C GLY A 10 -11.47 35.67 -8.58
N ARG A 11 -10.83 35.55 -7.41
CA ARG A 11 -11.24 34.60 -6.36
C ARG A 11 -12.52 35.10 -5.69
N GLN A 12 -13.58 34.31 -5.78
CA GLN A 12 -14.87 34.61 -5.18
C GLN A 12 -15.09 33.78 -3.90
N LYS A 13 -15.79 34.37 -2.93
CA LYS A 13 -16.20 33.65 -1.71
C LYS A 13 -17.22 32.57 -2.07
N VAL A 14 -17.05 31.38 -1.49
CA VAL A 14 -17.96 30.24 -1.68
C VAL A 14 -18.50 29.79 -0.32
N LYS A 15 -19.74 29.29 -0.29
CA LYS A 15 -20.33 28.72 0.93
C LYS A 15 -19.57 27.45 1.34
N MET A 16 -19.42 27.21 2.65
CA MET A 16 -18.76 26.02 3.20
C MET A 16 -19.75 24.86 3.35
N VAL A 17 -20.33 24.45 2.22
CA VAL A 17 -21.27 23.32 2.12
C VAL A 17 -20.84 22.41 0.97
N ARG A 18 -21.40 21.20 0.90
CA ARG A 18 -21.13 20.28 -0.21
C ARG A 18 -21.51 20.94 -1.54
N MET A 19 -20.58 20.94 -2.49
CA MET A 19 -20.82 21.51 -3.82
C MET A 19 -21.64 20.55 -4.67
N GLU A 20 -22.77 21.03 -5.21
CA GLU A 20 -23.67 20.25 -6.05
C GLU A 20 -23.11 20.01 -7.45
N LYS A 21 -22.52 21.05 -8.06
CA LYS A 21 -21.97 20.97 -9.42
C LYS A 21 -20.69 20.13 -9.43
N LYS A 22 -20.76 18.94 -10.03
CA LYS A 22 -19.65 17.96 -10.10
C LYS A 22 -18.36 18.52 -10.68
N SER A 23 -18.40 19.32 -11.75
CA SER A 23 -17.20 19.91 -12.35
C SER A 23 -16.50 20.89 -11.41
N ASN A 24 -17.26 21.78 -10.77
CA ASN A 24 -16.71 22.72 -9.80
C ASN A 24 -16.17 21.98 -8.56
N CYS A 25 -16.83 20.91 -8.13
CA CYS A 25 -16.37 20.05 -7.04
C CYS A 25 -15.03 19.39 -7.38
N GLN A 26 -14.90 18.80 -8.58
CA GLN A 26 -13.66 18.16 -9.04
C GLN A 26 -12.50 19.15 -9.11
N VAL A 27 -12.70 20.34 -9.70
CA VAL A 27 -11.67 21.39 -9.78
C VAL A 27 -11.29 21.89 -8.39
N THR A 28 -12.27 22.09 -7.51
CA THR A 28 -12.04 22.56 -6.14
C THR A 28 -11.31 21.52 -5.32
N PHE A 29 -11.67 20.24 -5.42
CA PHE A 29 -10.97 19.13 -4.78
C PHE A 29 -9.50 19.13 -5.18
N SER A 30 -9.20 19.15 -6.48
CA SER A 30 -7.82 19.15 -6.97
C SER A 30 -7.02 20.33 -6.43
N LYS A 31 -7.57 21.55 -6.48
CA LYS A 31 -6.89 22.74 -5.98
C LYS A 31 -6.69 22.73 -4.46
N ARG A 32 -7.73 22.39 -3.70
CA ARG A 32 -7.68 22.36 -2.23
C ARG A 32 -6.78 21.24 -1.71
N ARG A 33 -6.82 20.05 -2.31
CA ARG A 33 -5.91 18.95 -1.97
C ARG A 33 -4.45 19.39 -2.13
N THR A 34 -4.11 19.98 -3.29
CA THR A 34 -2.75 20.47 -3.53
C THR A 34 -2.35 21.56 -2.53
N GLY A 35 -3.23 22.52 -2.26
CA GLY A 35 -2.97 23.57 -1.26
C GLY A 35 -2.79 23.00 0.16
N LEU A 36 -3.62 22.03 0.54
CA LEU A 36 -3.55 21.35 1.83
C LEU A 36 -2.21 20.61 1.99
N PHE A 37 -1.77 19.87 0.98
CA PHE A 37 -0.50 19.13 1.03
C PHE A 37 0.69 20.09 1.12
N LYS A 38 0.66 21.21 0.41
CA LYS A 38 1.70 22.26 0.54
C LYS A 38 1.75 22.82 1.96
N LYS A 39 0.60 23.15 2.56
CA LYS A 39 0.55 23.65 3.94
C LYS A 39 0.98 22.62 4.97
N ALA A 40 0.63 21.36 4.78
CA ALA A 40 1.13 20.27 5.62
C ALA A 40 2.66 20.14 5.52
N SER A 41 3.21 20.22 4.31
CA SER A 41 4.67 20.21 4.10
C SER A 41 5.35 21.39 4.79
N GLU A 42 4.83 22.61 4.64
CA GLU A 42 5.35 23.79 5.35
C GLU A 42 5.35 23.58 6.86
N LEU A 43 4.25 23.06 7.42
CA LEU A 43 4.13 22.80 8.86
C LEU A 43 5.14 21.75 9.35
N CYS A 44 5.34 20.68 8.58
CA CYS A 44 6.33 19.65 8.90
C CYS A 44 7.74 20.25 8.93
N THR A 45 8.09 21.07 7.93
CA THR A 45 9.39 21.73 7.86
C THR A 45 9.61 22.75 8.98
N LEU A 46 8.60 23.56 9.30
CA LEU A 46 8.75 24.65 10.27
C LEU A 46 8.73 24.17 11.72
N CYS A 47 7.91 23.17 12.03
CA CYS A 47 7.66 22.76 13.40
C CYS A 47 8.16 21.34 13.72
N GLY A 48 8.78 20.64 12.76
CA GLY A 48 9.12 19.23 12.92
C GLY A 48 7.89 18.34 13.13
N ALA A 49 6.71 18.81 12.72
CA ALA A 49 5.45 18.10 12.95
C ALA A 49 5.40 16.80 12.13
N GLN A 50 5.01 15.70 12.77
CA GLN A 50 4.70 14.45 12.07
C GLN A 50 3.24 14.44 11.66
N VAL A 51 2.97 14.37 10.36
CA VAL A 51 1.63 14.55 9.79
C VAL A 51 1.35 13.45 8.77
N ALA A 52 0.14 12.88 8.80
CA ALA A 52 -0.39 12.05 7.72
C ALA A 52 -1.78 12.56 7.31
N ILE A 53 -2.01 12.68 6.02
CA ILE A 53 -3.28 13.10 5.41
C ILE A 53 -3.64 12.08 4.34
N ILE A 54 -4.87 11.55 4.42
CA ILE A 54 -5.45 10.68 3.39
C ILE A 54 -6.77 11.30 2.95
N VAL A 55 -6.94 11.51 1.64
CA VAL A 55 -8.17 12.06 1.06
C VAL A 55 -8.64 11.24 -0.14
N PHE A 56 -9.95 11.00 -0.20
CA PHE A 56 -10.59 10.32 -1.32
C PHE A 56 -11.28 11.34 -2.23
N SER A 57 -10.95 11.29 -3.52
CA SER A 57 -11.65 12.10 -4.52
C SER A 57 -13.10 11.63 -4.70
N PRO A 58 -13.98 12.48 -5.25
CA PRO A 58 -15.31 12.06 -5.68
C PRO A 58 -15.29 10.87 -6.65
N GLY A 59 -14.20 10.71 -7.41
CA GLY A 59 -13.94 9.58 -8.30
C GLY A 59 -13.34 8.35 -7.60
N LYS A 60 -13.44 8.24 -6.27
CA LYS A 60 -12.93 7.12 -5.44
C LYS A 60 -11.42 6.86 -5.52
N LYS A 61 -10.64 7.78 -6.09
CA LYS A 61 -9.17 7.72 -6.07
C LYS A 61 -8.63 8.27 -4.75
N ALA A 62 -7.73 7.51 -4.12
CA ALA A 62 -7.03 7.93 -2.90
C ALA A 62 -5.83 8.83 -3.24
N TYR A 63 -5.56 9.78 -2.35
CA TYR A 63 -4.38 10.62 -2.37
C TYR A 63 -3.87 10.78 -0.94
N SER A 64 -2.56 10.76 -0.76
CA SER A 64 -1.96 10.86 0.55
C SER A 64 -0.76 11.80 0.58
N PHE A 65 -0.51 12.34 1.77
CA PHE A 65 0.71 13.05 2.13
C PHE A 65 1.12 12.55 3.52
N GLY A 66 2.41 12.30 3.72
CA GLY A 66 2.92 11.84 5.00
C GLY A 66 4.34 12.32 5.24
N HIS A 67 4.63 12.71 6.49
CA HIS A 67 5.97 13.03 6.96
C HIS A 67 6.17 12.42 8.36
N PRO A 68 7.18 11.57 8.57
CA PRO A 68 8.21 11.13 7.61
C PRO A 68 7.69 10.21 6.49
N SER A 69 6.68 9.39 6.78
CA SER A 69 5.90 8.65 5.77
C SER A 69 4.48 8.45 6.29
N VAL A 70 3.52 8.17 5.39
CA VAL A 70 2.12 7.91 5.79
C VAL A 70 2.03 6.71 6.73
N GLU A 71 2.73 5.63 6.37
CA GLU A 71 2.71 4.37 7.11
C GLU A 71 3.34 4.51 8.50
N THR A 72 4.47 5.21 8.61
CA THR A 72 5.12 5.45 9.92
C THR A 72 4.20 6.17 10.89
N VAL A 73 3.50 7.21 10.42
CA VAL A 73 2.60 7.99 11.27
C VAL A 73 1.37 7.16 11.67
N ILE A 74 0.82 6.37 10.74
CA ILE A 74 -0.31 5.47 11.04
C ILE A 74 0.09 4.37 12.01
N ASN A 75 1.22 3.70 11.78
CA ASN A 75 1.71 2.63 12.65
C ASN A 75 1.93 3.15 14.07
N ARG A 76 2.57 4.32 14.21
CA ARG A 76 2.73 4.99 15.51
C ARG A 76 1.39 5.29 16.17
N PHE A 77 0.42 5.80 15.41
CA PHE A 77 -0.92 6.07 15.93
C PHE A 77 -1.63 4.79 16.40
N LEU A 78 -1.55 3.69 15.64
CA LEU A 78 -2.16 2.41 16.01
C LEU A 78 -1.48 1.77 17.22
N LEU A 79 -0.14 1.79 17.28
CA LEU A 79 0.65 1.31 18.43
C LEU A 79 0.36 2.11 19.70
N SER A 80 0.15 3.43 19.57
CA SER A 80 -0.23 4.27 20.71
C SER A 80 -1.64 3.98 21.26
N LYS A 81 -2.46 3.26 20.48
CA LYS A 81 -3.82 2.87 20.87
C LYS A 81 -3.86 1.54 21.64
N SER A 82 -2.82 0.71 21.56
CA SER A 82 -2.77 -0.62 22.18
C SER A 82 -2.12 -0.65 23.57
N SER A 83 -1.54 0.46 24.05
CA SER A 83 -1.11 0.61 25.44
C SER A 83 -2.25 1.16 26.29
N PRO A 84 -2.53 0.60 27.49
CA PRO A 84 -3.45 1.23 28.43
C PRO A 84 -2.87 2.60 28.82
N LYS A 85 -3.67 3.66 28.62
CA LYS A 85 -3.34 5.03 29.00
C LYS A 85 -2.95 5.07 30.48
N SER A 86 -1.67 5.28 30.79
CA SER A 86 -1.33 6.11 31.93
C SER A 86 -1.52 7.56 31.48
N GLU A 87 -2.43 8.28 32.13
CA GLU A 87 -2.64 9.70 31.85
C GLU A 87 -1.33 10.48 32.11
N PRO A 88 -1.01 11.50 31.29
CA PRO A 88 0.11 12.38 31.58
C PRO A 88 -0.27 13.26 32.78
N ASN A 89 0.31 12.95 33.94
CA ASN A 89 0.35 13.87 35.07
C ASN A 89 1.16 15.11 34.64
N TRP A 90 0.50 16.27 34.60
CA TRP A 90 1.12 17.53 34.17
C TRP A 90 2.01 18.17 35.25
N ASP A 91 2.08 17.60 36.45
CA ASP A 91 2.89 18.14 37.54
C ASP A 91 4.14 17.28 37.79
N SER A 92 5.24 17.64 37.12
CA SER A 92 6.59 17.58 37.70
C SER A 92 7.61 18.24 36.76
N ASP A 93 7.84 19.51 37.04
CA ASP A 93 9.06 20.23 36.70
C ASP A 93 10.24 19.58 37.43
N SER A 94 11.29 19.16 36.70
CA SER A 94 12.61 18.87 37.24
C SER A 94 13.65 18.83 36.12
N LEU A 95 14.18 20.01 35.86
CA LEU A 95 15.53 20.30 35.39
C LEU A 95 16.57 19.41 36.08
N VAL A 96 17.40 18.72 35.28
CA VAL A 96 18.78 18.37 35.70
C VAL A 96 19.71 18.61 34.51
N GLU A 97 20.48 19.69 34.61
CA GLU A 97 21.70 19.97 33.87
C GLU A 97 22.89 19.15 34.42
N ALA A 98 23.94 19.09 33.60
CA ALA A 98 25.32 18.65 33.86
C ALA A 98 25.60 17.15 33.60
N GLN A 99 26.68 16.73 32.94
CA GLN A 99 28.03 17.30 32.87
C GLN A 99 28.69 17.20 31.48
N GLN A 100 29.32 18.30 31.08
CA GLN A 100 30.58 18.32 30.34
C GLN A 100 31.72 18.59 31.32
N GLY A 101 32.89 17.97 31.07
CA GLY A 101 34.18 18.46 31.53
C GLY A 101 35.07 17.39 32.17
N ALA A 102 36.09 16.92 31.42
CA ALA A 102 37.49 17.17 31.77
C ALA A 102 38.43 16.59 30.70
N SER A 103 39.30 17.47 30.22
CA SER A 103 40.43 17.27 29.31
C SER A 103 41.62 16.58 29.98
N ALA A 104 42.41 15.83 29.22
CA ALA A 104 43.89 15.76 29.26
C ALA A 104 44.38 14.82 28.14
N SER A 105 44.84 15.35 26.99
CA SER A 105 46.26 15.38 26.57
C SER A 105 47.00 14.03 26.55
N ALA A 106 47.35 13.53 25.36
CA ALA A 106 48.74 13.40 24.89
C ALA A 106 48.88 12.50 23.64
N SER A 107 49.72 13.00 22.71
CA SER A 107 50.64 12.30 21.81
C SER A 107 50.16 11.21 20.83
N ALA A 108 50.29 11.56 19.55
CA ALA A 108 51.03 10.84 18.49
C ALA A 108 50.95 9.30 18.45
N GLY A 109 50.38 8.78 17.37
CA GLY A 109 50.57 7.40 16.94
C GLY A 109 49.57 6.99 15.86
N ALA A 110 50.08 6.67 14.67
CA ALA A 110 49.32 6.16 13.55
C ALA A 110 48.68 4.79 13.86
N SER A 111 47.43 4.57 13.45
CA SER A 111 46.95 3.21 13.13
C SER A 111 45.73 3.25 12.20
N VAL A 112 45.92 2.64 11.05
CA VAL A 112 44.91 2.17 10.10
C VAL A 112 43.96 1.18 10.80
N GLY A 113 42.66 1.27 10.50
CA GLY A 113 41.70 0.17 10.65
C GLY A 113 40.52 0.43 11.59
N ASP A 114 39.33 0.70 11.02
CA ASP A 114 38.09 -0.06 11.26
C ASP A 114 36.87 0.60 10.57
N GLY A 115 36.73 0.32 9.26
CA GLY A 115 35.57 0.72 8.44
C GLY A 115 34.67 -0.47 8.05
N ALA A 116 34.91 -1.66 8.58
CA ALA A 116 34.27 -2.89 8.10
C ALA A 116 32.81 -3.06 8.58
N SER A 117 32.51 -2.67 9.81
CA SER A 117 31.22 -2.99 10.48
C SER A 117 30.02 -2.21 9.91
N ALA A 118 30.17 -0.92 9.61
CA ALA A 118 29.11 -0.14 8.98
C ALA A 118 28.86 -0.54 7.52
N SER A 119 29.91 -0.98 6.79
CA SER A 119 29.77 -1.41 5.39
C SER A 119 29.07 -2.76 5.25
N ALA A 120 29.22 -3.65 6.24
CA ALA A 120 28.54 -4.94 6.27
C ALA A 120 27.01 -4.76 6.36
N SER A 121 26.53 -3.93 7.30
CA SER A 121 25.10 -3.64 7.45
C SER A 121 24.49 -2.94 6.22
N VAL A 122 25.22 -2.02 5.58
CA VAL A 122 24.78 -1.39 4.32
C VAL A 122 24.71 -2.40 3.18
N ARG A 123 25.65 -3.36 3.10
CA ARG A 123 25.62 -4.44 2.11
C ARG A 123 24.45 -5.39 2.35
N ASP A 124 24.18 -5.75 3.60
CA ASP A 124 23.06 -6.63 3.97
C ASP A 124 21.72 -6.00 3.59
N LEU A 125 21.52 -4.71 3.90
CA LEU A 125 20.32 -3.97 3.47
C LEU A 125 20.24 -3.83 1.94
N THR A 126 21.38 -3.72 1.25
CA THR A 126 21.41 -3.67 -0.22
C THR A 126 20.95 -5.00 -0.82
N ILE A 127 21.32 -6.13 -0.21
CA ILE A 127 20.87 -7.46 -0.63
C ILE A 127 19.36 -7.62 -0.37
N GLU A 128 18.86 -7.22 0.81
CA GLU A 128 17.42 -7.28 1.09
C GLU A 128 16.59 -6.43 0.12
N LEU A 129 17.05 -5.22 -0.21
CA LEU A 129 16.39 -4.38 -1.21
C LEU A 129 16.35 -5.04 -2.59
N ALA A 130 17.42 -5.72 -3.01
CA ALA A 130 17.45 -6.46 -4.27
C ALA A 130 16.45 -7.62 -4.27
N THR A 131 16.36 -8.38 -3.17
CA THR A 131 15.41 -9.48 -3.00
C THR A 131 13.95 -8.99 -3.04
N ILE A 132 13.64 -7.90 -2.33
CA ILE A 132 12.29 -7.34 -2.30
C ILE A 132 11.88 -6.82 -3.68
N ASN A 133 12.78 -6.11 -4.38
CA ASN A 133 12.49 -5.62 -5.73
C ASN A 133 12.23 -6.76 -6.71
N TYR A 134 13.01 -7.85 -6.62
CA TYR A 134 12.76 -9.04 -7.43
C TYR A 134 11.38 -9.67 -7.15
N GLN A 135 10.97 -9.74 -5.88
CA GLN A 135 9.65 -10.25 -5.51
C GLN A 135 8.52 -9.36 -6.04
N ILE A 136 8.69 -8.03 -6.02
CA ILE A 136 7.75 -7.09 -6.61
C ILE A 136 7.64 -7.31 -8.12
N ASP A 137 8.76 -7.49 -8.82
CA ASP A 137 8.76 -7.74 -10.27
C ASP A 137 8.03 -9.05 -10.63
N LEU A 138 8.16 -10.10 -9.80
CA LEU A 138 7.42 -11.34 -9.96
C LEU A 138 5.90 -11.14 -9.78
N GLU A 139 5.50 -10.46 -8.70
CA GLU A 139 4.08 -10.15 -8.44
C GLU A 139 3.49 -9.21 -9.50
N MET A 140 4.28 -8.26 -10.02
CA MET A 140 3.88 -7.39 -11.13
C MET A 140 3.63 -8.20 -12.40
N LYS A 141 4.55 -9.09 -12.80
CA LYS A 141 4.36 -9.99 -13.96
C LYS A 141 3.12 -10.87 -13.82
N LYS A 142 2.85 -11.37 -12.60
CA LYS A 142 1.63 -12.13 -12.29
C LYS A 142 0.38 -11.27 -12.43
N SER A 143 0.41 -10.03 -11.97
CA SER A 143 -0.70 -9.08 -12.13
C SER A 143 -0.96 -8.73 -13.61
N GLU A 144 0.09 -8.60 -14.43
CA GLU A 144 -0.03 -8.39 -15.87
C GLU A 144 -0.62 -9.60 -16.59
N ALA A 145 -0.21 -10.81 -16.21
CA ALA A 145 -0.79 -12.05 -16.73
C ALA A 145 -2.30 -12.14 -16.40
N LEU A 146 -2.69 -11.82 -15.16
CA LEU A 146 -4.09 -11.76 -14.75
C LEU A 146 -4.87 -10.68 -15.52
N ASN A 147 -4.28 -9.50 -15.73
CA ASN A 147 -4.90 -8.45 -16.55
C ASN A 147 -5.04 -8.85 -18.02
N LYS A 148 -4.08 -9.58 -18.59
CA LYS A 148 -4.17 -10.14 -19.95
C LYS A 148 -5.28 -11.19 -20.04
N ILE A 149 -5.42 -12.05 -19.03
CA ILE A 149 -6.53 -13.02 -18.95
C ILE A 149 -7.87 -12.27 -18.88
N LYS A 150 -7.96 -11.25 -18.02
CA LYS A 150 -9.17 -10.43 -17.87
C LYS A 150 -9.54 -9.72 -19.18
N LYS A 151 -8.57 -9.11 -19.87
CA LYS A 151 -8.79 -8.44 -21.17
C LYS A 151 -9.24 -9.41 -22.26
N ARG A 152 -8.60 -10.59 -22.37
CA ARG A 152 -9.07 -11.66 -23.30
C ARG A 152 -10.48 -12.13 -22.97
N ASN A 153 -10.84 -12.12 -21.68
CA ASN A 153 -12.17 -12.49 -21.21
C ASN A 153 -13.23 -11.39 -21.43
N GLU A 154 -12.85 -10.12 -21.55
CA GLU A 154 -13.76 -9.01 -21.86
C GLU A 154 -14.21 -9.02 -23.33
N GLU A 155 -13.42 -9.58 -24.26
CA GLU A 155 -13.73 -9.63 -25.69
C GLU A 155 -14.73 -10.75 -26.07
N HIS A 156 -14.78 -11.84 -25.27
CA HIS A 156 -15.74 -12.93 -25.44
C HIS A 156 -16.59 -13.00 -24.18
N GLY A 157 -17.69 -12.25 -24.16
CA GLY A 157 -18.59 -12.17 -23.00
C GLY A 157 -18.93 -13.54 -22.45
N HIS A 158 -18.36 -13.88 -21.30
CA HIS A 158 -18.57 -15.18 -20.68
C HIS A 158 -19.95 -15.22 -20.04
N TRP A 159 -20.69 -16.30 -20.26
CA TRP A 159 -22.04 -16.44 -19.73
C TRP A 159 -22.09 -16.37 -18.20
N TRP A 160 -21.02 -16.81 -17.51
CA TRP A 160 -20.90 -16.76 -16.04
C TRP A 160 -20.53 -15.38 -15.47
N ASP A 161 -20.19 -14.41 -16.32
CA ASP A 161 -19.88 -13.01 -15.93
C ASP A 161 -21.07 -12.07 -16.20
N GLN A 162 -22.20 -12.62 -16.65
CA GLN A 162 -23.45 -11.89 -16.77
C GLN A 162 -24.16 -11.78 -15.41
N PRO A 163 -24.94 -10.70 -15.18
CA PRO A 163 -25.82 -10.61 -14.03
C PRO A 163 -26.69 -11.87 -13.89
N ALA A 164 -26.88 -12.35 -12.65
CA ALA A 164 -27.63 -13.58 -12.35
C ALA A 164 -29.03 -13.60 -12.98
N GLU A 165 -29.61 -12.43 -13.21
CA GLU A 165 -30.93 -12.23 -13.81
C GLU A 165 -30.97 -12.52 -15.32
N LYS A 166 -29.82 -12.58 -16.00
CA LYS A 166 -29.68 -12.86 -17.44
C LYS A 166 -29.25 -14.29 -17.74
N LEU A 167 -29.05 -15.11 -16.71
CA LEU A 167 -28.64 -16.51 -16.82
C LEU A 167 -29.85 -17.41 -17.02
N THR A 168 -29.79 -18.29 -18.03
CA THR A 168 -30.83 -19.31 -18.21
C THR A 168 -30.80 -20.33 -17.07
N LEU A 169 -31.93 -21.00 -16.79
CA LEU A 169 -32.03 -21.98 -15.71
C LEU A 169 -30.98 -23.10 -15.85
N GLN A 170 -30.71 -23.55 -17.08
CA GLN A 170 -29.69 -24.56 -17.38
C GLN A 170 -28.28 -24.06 -17.05
N GLN A 171 -27.96 -22.82 -17.40
CA GLN A 171 -26.68 -22.20 -17.07
C GLN A 171 -26.50 -22.00 -15.56
N LEU A 172 -27.56 -21.60 -14.85
CA LEU A 172 -27.52 -21.42 -13.40
C LEU A 172 -27.31 -22.75 -12.65
N VAL A 173 -27.97 -23.82 -13.11
CA VAL A 173 -27.76 -25.18 -12.57
C VAL A 173 -26.33 -25.65 -12.84
N HIS A 174 -25.82 -25.43 -14.05
CA HIS A 174 -24.45 -25.77 -14.40
C HIS A 174 -23.42 -24.98 -13.56
N LEU A 175 -23.61 -23.67 -13.40
CA LEU A 175 -22.76 -22.81 -12.58
C LEU A 175 -22.75 -23.25 -11.11
N LYS A 176 -23.92 -23.61 -10.57
CA LYS A 176 -24.03 -24.12 -9.21
C LYS A 176 -23.25 -25.43 -9.06
N ALA A 177 -23.39 -26.35 -10.02
CA ALA A 177 -22.70 -27.64 -9.97
C ALA A 177 -21.17 -27.46 -10.04
N THR A 178 -20.68 -26.59 -10.92
CA THR A 178 -19.24 -26.30 -11.03
C THR A 178 -18.70 -25.57 -9.80
N TYR A 179 -19.47 -24.67 -9.20
CA TYR A 179 -19.10 -24.01 -7.95
C TYR A 179 -18.98 -24.98 -6.77
N GLU A 180 -19.89 -25.96 -6.66
CA GLU A 180 -19.80 -26.99 -5.62
C GLU A 180 -18.59 -27.91 -5.80
N VAL A 181 -18.25 -28.27 -7.04
CA VAL A 181 -17.01 -29.02 -7.34
C VAL A 181 -15.78 -28.19 -6.95
N LEU A 182 -15.74 -26.91 -7.35
CA LEU A 182 -14.63 -26.02 -7.00
C LEU A 182 -14.48 -25.87 -5.48
N LYS A 183 -15.59 -25.69 -4.77
CA LYS A 183 -15.59 -25.58 -3.30
C LYS A 183 -15.00 -26.82 -2.64
N LYS A 184 -15.37 -28.02 -3.10
CA LYS A 184 -14.77 -29.29 -2.63
C LYS A 184 -13.27 -29.33 -2.90
N ASN A 185 -12.84 -28.96 -4.10
CA ASN A 185 -11.44 -28.95 -4.47
C ASN A 185 -10.61 -27.98 -3.61
N ILE A 186 -11.15 -26.80 -3.31
CA ILE A 186 -10.49 -25.80 -2.46
C ILE A 186 -10.36 -26.32 -1.02
N ILE A 187 -11.42 -26.91 -0.47
CA ILE A 187 -11.39 -27.48 0.88
C ILE A 187 -10.33 -28.58 0.95
N GLN A 188 -10.36 -29.52 0.01
CA GLN A 188 -9.40 -30.62 -0.06
C GLN A 188 -7.97 -30.11 -0.25
N HIS A 189 -7.74 -29.11 -1.11
CA HIS A 189 -6.42 -28.51 -1.27
C HIS A 189 -5.95 -27.82 0.01
N SER A 190 -6.84 -27.12 0.73
CA SER A 190 -6.52 -26.50 2.01
C SER A 190 -6.20 -27.53 3.10
N GLU A 191 -6.86 -28.69 3.09
CA GLU A 191 -6.59 -29.79 4.00
C GLU A 191 -5.26 -30.47 3.65
N ASN A 192 -4.98 -30.69 2.37
CA ASN A 192 -3.69 -31.19 1.90
C ASN A 192 -2.54 -30.26 2.33
N LEU A 193 -2.72 -28.94 2.22
CA LEU A 193 -1.74 -27.96 2.69
C LEU A 193 -1.55 -27.98 4.21
N LYS A 194 -2.60 -28.25 4.99
CA LYS A 194 -2.51 -28.39 6.46
C LYS A 194 -1.83 -29.70 6.88
N MET A 195 -2.00 -30.78 6.12
CA MET A 195 -1.37 -32.07 6.36
C MET A 195 0.13 -32.07 6.01
N LEU A 196 0.55 -31.23 5.05
CA LEU A 196 1.95 -30.98 4.67
C LEU A 196 2.66 -30.02 5.62
N GLY A 197 2.60 -30.28 6.94
CA GLY A 197 3.28 -29.48 7.98
C GLY A 197 4.81 -29.46 7.92
N ALA A 198 5.38 -28.96 6.82
CA ALA A 198 6.81 -28.72 6.64
C ALA A 198 7.01 -27.51 5.69
N PRO A 199 7.88 -26.54 6.03
CA PRO A 199 8.00 -25.28 5.32
C PRO A 199 8.72 -25.36 3.95
N ASN A 200 8.86 -26.53 3.30
CA ASN A 200 9.62 -26.67 2.05
C ASN A 200 9.23 -27.88 1.16
N ALA A 201 7.95 -28.24 1.07
CA ALA A 201 7.51 -29.24 0.09
C ALA A 201 7.32 -28.62 -1.31
N PRO A 202 7.77 -29.27 -2.41
CA PRO A 202 7.63 -28.74 -3.77
C PRO A 202 6.16 -28.62 -4.16
N ILE A 203 5.79 -27.43 -4.66
CA ILE A 203 4.42 -27.12 -5.08
C ILE A 203 4.07 -27.99 -6.28
N GLN A 204 2.98 -28.74 -6.15
CA GLN A 204 2.52 -29.69 -7.15
C GLN A 204 1.35 -29.07 -7.94
N TYR A 205 1.59 -28.71 -9.19
CA TYR A 205 0.60 -28.06 -10.05
C TYR A 205 -0.19 -29.10 -10.85
N ALA A 206 -1.52 -29.06 -10.73
CA ALA A 206 -2.42 -29.84 -11.59
C ALA A 206 -2.38 -29.28 -13.02
N MET A 207 -2.05 -30.13 -13.98
CA MET A 207 -2.03 -29.81 -15.41
C MET A 207 -3.34 -30.26 -16.04
N PHE A 208 -3.92 -29.40 -16.87
CA PHE A 208 -5.13 -29.68 -17.65
C PHE A 208 -4.85 -29.43 -19.12
N ASP A 209 -5.46 -30.22 -19.99
CA ASP A 209 -5.38 -29.98 -21.43
C ASP A 209 -6.24 -28.77 -21.86
N ALA A 210 -6.22 -28.44 -23.15
CA ALA A 210 -6.98 -27.32 -23.71
C ALA A 210 -8.52 -27.48 -23.57
N ASN A 211 -9.00 -28.68 -23.25
CA ASN A 211 -10.41 -28.98 -23.01
C ASN A 211 -10.75 -29.07 -21.52
N GLY A 212 -9.78 -28.81 -20.63
CA GLY A 212 -9.97 -28.83 -19.19
C GLY A 212 -9.96 -30.25 -18.58
N VAL A 213 -9.49 -31.26 -19.31
CA VAL A 213 -9.35 -32.62 -18.79
C VAL A 213 -8.06 -32.71 -17.98
N PHE A 214 -8.14 -33.30 -16.79
CA PHE A 214 -6.99 -33.48 -15.90
C PHE A 214 -5.99 -34.46 -16.53
N ILE A 215 -4.75 -34.00 -16.74
CA ILE A 215 -3.69 -34.79 -17.40
C ILE A 215 -2.53 -35.16 -16.48
N GLY A 216 -2.59 -34.79 -15.20
CA GLY A 216 -1.62 -35.18 -14.19
C GLY A 216 -1.08 -34.01 -13.37
N TYR A 217 -0.06 -34.28 -12.56
CA TYR A 217 0.59 -33.31 -11.70
C TYR A 217 2.02 -33.06 -12.16
N ARG A 218 2.45 -31.79 -12.20
CA ARG A 218 3.85 -31.39 -12.41
C ARG A 218 4.42 -30.89 -11.08
N GLN A 219 5.57 -31.44 -10.69
CA GLN A 219 6.36 -30.92 -9.57
C GLN A 219 7.44 -30.00 -10.12
N ASP A 220 7.52 -28.78 -9.61
CA ASP A 220 8.70 -27.94 -9.78
C ASP A 220 9.41 -27.85 -8.42
N TYR A 221 10.72 -28.13 -8.41
CA TYR A 221 11.58 -27.97 -7.25
C TYR A 221 12.25 -26.58 -7.33
N TYR A 222 12.32 -25.85 -6.22
CA TYR A 222 13.17 -24.66 -6.10
C TYR A 222 14.62 -25.05 -5.90
#